data_AF-A0A958G885-F1
#
_entry.id   AF-A0A958G885-F1
#
_cell.length_a   1.000
_cell.length_b   1.000
_cell.length_c   1.000
_cell.angle_alpha   90.00
_cell.angle_beta   90.00
_cell.angle_gamma   90.00
#
_symmetry.space_group_name_H-M   'P 1'
#
loop_
_entity.id
_entity.type
_entity.pdbx_description
1 polymer ?
#
loop_
_entity_poly.entity_id
_entity_poly.type
_entity_poly.pdbx_seq_one_letter_code
_entity_poly.pdbx_strand_id
1 'polypeptide(L)'
;IALEMLRNRPEVRNTLRNRYRHVMVDEFQDTNQMQWELIALLGQYEEDLQQDKFFVVGDPKQSIYGFRNADVRVFQDVKALFAAGSPSTDSYEGNILLTDSFRFLPAVNKFVNFLFRQILGSDPANPFDVPYDELETRREVSGAGYIEVAFLGGEKTAADRSQEAYIARTIR
;
A
#
# COMPACT_ATOMS: atom_id res chain seq x y z
N ILE A 1 -25.01 -5.26 4.65
CA ILE A 1 -25.81 -4.59 3.60
C ILE A 1 -25.25 -4.79 2.18
N ALA A 2 -24.18 -4.10 1.75
CA ALA A 2 -23.71 -4.22 0.35
C ALA A 2 -23.17 -5.62 -0.01
N LEU A 3 -22.31 -6.19 0.85
CA LEU A 3 -21.77 -7.54 0.67
C LEU A 3 -22.87 -8.60 0.63
N GLU A 4 -23.83 -8.54 1.55
CA GLU A 4 -24.98 -9.45 1.58
C GLU A 4 -25.86 -9.33 0.33
N MET A 5 -26.04 -8.11 -0.20
CA MET A 5 -26.77 -7.91 -1.45
C MET A 5 -26.08 -8.63 -2.61
N LEU A 6 -24.76 -8.49 -2.77
CA LEU A 6 -24.04 -9.18 -3.84
C LEU A 6 -23.95 -10.70 -3.65
N ARG A 7 -23.91 -11.19 -2.41
CA ARG A 7 -23.95 -12.63 -2.11
C ARG A 7 -25.31 -13.24 -2.47
N ASN A 8 -26.39 -12.63 -1.99
CA ASN A 8 -27.73 -13.23 -2.01
C ASN A 8 -28.55 -12.89 -3.27
N ARG A 9 -28.09 -11.96 -4.11
CA ARG A 9 -28.78 -11.55 -5.35
C ARG A 9 -27.90 -11.72 -6.58
N PRO A 10 -27.81 -12.94 -7.13
CA PRO A 10 -27.00 -13.23 -8.31
C PRO A 10 -27.32 -12.31 -9.50
N GLU A 11 -28.57 -11.86 -9.64
CA GLU A 11 -29.00 -10.93 -10.68
C GLU A 11 -28.30 -9.56 -10.58
N VAL A 12 -28.13 -9.05 -9.36
CA VAL A 12 -27.40 -7.80 -9.10
C VAL A 12 -25.93 -8.01 -9.37
N ARG A 13 -25.35 -9.10 -8.82
CA ARG A 13 -23.93 -9.44 -9.01
C ARG A 13 -23.58 -9.57 -10.48
N ASN A 14 -24.38 -10.31 -11.25
CA ASN A 14 -24.17 -10.53 -12.68
C ASN A 14 -24.32 -9.22 -13.48
N THR A 15 -25.25 -8.35 -13.09
CA THR A 15 -25.40 -7.03 -13.71
C THR A 15 -24.14 -6.18 -13.51
N LEU A 16 -23.60 -6.12 -12.29
CA LEU A 16 -22.38 -5.36 -12.01
C LEU A 16 -21.16 -6.01 -12.65
N ARG A 17 -21.06 -7.34 -12.62
CA ARG A 17 -19.99 -8.10 -13.27
C ARG A 17 -19.96 -7.83 -14.78
N ASN A 18 -21.11 -7.80 -15.45
CA ASN A 18 -21.18 -7.52 -16.88
C ASN A 18 -20.95 -6.04 -17.20
N ARG A 19 -21.33 -5.14 -16.28
CA ARG A 19 -21.13 -3.69 -16.44
C ARG A 19 -19.65 -3.30 -16.33
N TYR A 20 -18.94 -3.82 -15.34
CA TYR A 20 -17.54 -3.50 -15.11
C TYR A 20 -16.67 -4.57 -15.74
N ARG A 21 -16.04 -4.26 -16.87
CA ARG A 21 -15.15 -5.19 -17.56
C ARG A 21 -13.84 -5.42 -16.79
N HIS A 22 -13.33 -4.39 -16.14
CA HIS A 22 -12.14 -4.42 -15.28
C HIS A 22 -12.41 -3.63 -13.98
N VAL A 23 -11.71 -3.98 -12.91
CA VAL A 23 -11.83 -3.36 -11.59
C VAL A 23 -10.44 -2.97 -11.09
N MET A 24 -10.22 -1.67 -10.88
CA MET A 24 -9.00 -1.16 -10.26
C MET A 24 -9.24 -0.93 -8.76
N VAL A 25 -8.31 -1.38 -7.93
CA VAL A 25 -8.31 -1.12 -6.49
C VAL A 25 -7.01 -0.44 -6.13
N ASP A 26 -7.09 0.80 -5.71
CA ASP A 26 -5.96 1.59 -5.22
C ASP A 26 -5.92 1.55 -3.68
N GLU A 27 -4.76 1.86 -3.09
CA GLU A 27 -4.54 1.83 -1.64
C GLU A 27 -4.97 0.51 -0.97
N PHE A 28 -4.68 -0.63 -1.62
CA PHE A 28 -5.16 -1.94 -1.17
C PHE A 28 -4.70 -2.32 0.25
N GLN A 29 -3.59 -1.77 0.73
CA GLN A 29 -3.08 -1.99 2.09
C GLN A 29 -4.04 -1.53 3.20
N ASP A 30 -5.05 -0.72 2.87
CA ASP A 30 -6.08 -0.25 3.80
C ASP A 30 -7.39 -1.06 3.70
N THR A 31 -7.41 -2.10 2.87
CA THR A 31 -8.56 -2.97 2.64
C THR A 31 -8.65 -4.06 3.71
N ASN A 32 -9.87 -4.35 4.18
CA ASN A 32 -10.15 -5.48 5.06
C ASN A 32 -10.81 -6.65 4.30
N GLN A 33 -10.92 -7.80 4.97
CA GLN A 33 -11.46 -9.03 4.35
C GLN A 33 -12.86 -8.85 3.76
N MET A 34 -13.76 -8.12 4.44
CA MET A 34 -15.14 -7.91 3.96
C MET A 34 -15.18 -7.02 2.71
N GLN A 35 -14.31 -6.02 2.64
CA GLN A 35 -14.17 -5.15 1.47
C GLN A 35 -13.56 -5.91 0.29
N TRP A 36 -12.52 -6.71 0.54
CA TRP A 36 -11.96 -7.57 -0.51
C TRP A 36 -13.01 -8.54 -1.06
N GLU A 37 -13.79 -9.18 -0.19
CA GLU A 37 -14.82 -10.11 -0.64
C GLU A 37 -15.90 -9.43 -1.48
N LEU A 38 -16.32 -8.21 -1.10
CA LEU A 38 -17.25 -7.41 -1.89
C LEU A 38 -16.71 -7.14 -3.29
N ILE A 39 -15.42 -6.81 -3.40
CA ILE A 39 -14.73 -6.53 -4.67
C ILE A 39 -14.58 -7.82 -5.48
N ALA A 40 -14.16 -8.92 -4.86
CA ALA A 40 -13.96 -10.22 -5.48
C ALA A 40 -15.26 -10.75 -6.13
N LEU A 41 -16.42 -10.50 -5.51
CA LEU A 41 -17.73 -10.85 -6.09
C LEU A 41 -18.00 -10.21 -7.47
N LEU A 42 -17.30 -9.14 -7.83
CA LEU A 42 -17.43 -8.50 -9.16
C LEU A 42 -16.69 -9.27 -10.26
N GLY A 43 -15.75 -10.15 -9.89
CA GLY A 43 -14.99 -11.01 -10.79
C GLY A 43 -15.16 -12.50 -10.53
N GLN A 44 -15.90 -12.90 -9.49
CA GLN A 44 -16.26 -14.30 -9.28
C GLN A 44 -17.20 -14.80 -10.38
N TYR A 45 -16.85 -15.95 -10.92
CA TYR A 45 -17.71 -16.76 -11.77
C TYR A 45 -17.70 -18.17 -11.22
N GLU A 46 -18.86 -18.66 -10.78
CA GLU A 46 -18.96 -19.90 -10.00
C GLU A 46 -18.08 -19.83 -8.75
N GLU A 47 -17.16 -20.78 -8.55
CA GLU A 47 -16.21 -20.79 -7.43
C GLU A 47 -14.87 -20.12 -7.77
N ASP A 48 -14.63 -19.78 -9.04
CA ASP A 48 -13.36 -19.24 -9.51
C ASP A 48 -13.37 -17.72 -9.58
N LEU A 49 -12.23 -17.12 -9.22
CA LEU A 49 -11.99 -15.69 -9.38
C LEU A 49 -11.35 -15.43 -10.74
N GLN A 50 -12.00 -14.62 -11.58
CA GLN A 50 -11.40 -14.12 -12.81
C GLN A 50 -10.34 -13.06 -12.48
N GLN A 51 -9.10 -13.49 -12.25
CA GLN A 51 -8.00 -12.62 -11.76
C GLN A 51 -7.62 -11.51 -12.74
N ASP A 52 -7.63 -11.76 -14.06
CA ASP A 52 -7.36 -10.81 -15.15
C ASP A 52 -8.34 -9.62 -15.21
N LYS A 53 -9.42 -9.69 -14.44
CA LYS A 53 -10.36 -8.60 -14.27
C LYS A 53 -9.83 -7.51 -13.33
N PHE A 54 -8.93 -7.84 -12.42
CA PHE A 54 -8.51 -6.98 -11.33
C PHE A 54 -7.15 -6.36 -11.57
N PHE A 55 -7.02 -5.07 -11.27
CA PHE A 55 -5.75 -4.37 -11.18
C PHE A 55 -5.63 -3.77 -9.79
N VAL A 56 -4.77 -4.36 -8.96
CA VAL A 56 -4.64 -4.01 -7.54
C VAL A 56 -3.31 -3.29 -7.33
N VAL A 57 -3.38 -2.14 -6.68
CA VAL A 57 -2.23 -1.29 -6.34
C VAL A 57 -2.24 -1.04 -4.84
N GLY A 58 -1.07 -1.11 -4.22
CA GLY A 58 -0.88 -0.69 -2.84
C GLY A 58 0.54 -0.94 -2.36
N ASP A 59 0.83 -0.40 -1.18
CA ASP A 59 2.12 -0.54 -0.52
C ASP A 59 1.91 -1.03 0.93
N PRO A 60 2.26 -2.29 1.26
CA PRO A 60 2.06 -2.80 2.60
C PRO A 60 2.87 -2.01 3.65
N LYS A 61 3.97 -1.33 3.25
CA LYS A 61 4.77 -0.46 4.14
C LYS A 61 3.99 0.77 4.61
N GLN A 62 2.91 1.12 3.93
CA GLN A 62 2.06 2.28 4.22
C GLN A 62 0.76 1.89 4.95
N SER A 63 0.60 0.63 5.36
CA SER A 63 -0.57 0.19 6.13
C SER A 63 -0.51 0.75 7.56
N ILE A 64 -0.99 1.98 7.73
CA ILE A 64 -1.03 2.70 9.02
C ILE A 64 -2.40 2.65 9.70
N TYR A 65 -3.39 2.00 9.06
CA TYR A 65 -4.79 1.96 9.50
C TYR A 65 -5.20 0.67 10.22
N GLY A 66 -4.26 -0.02 10.89
CA GLY A 66 -4.57 -1.22 11.70
C GLY A 66 -5.67 -0.99 12.75
N PHE A 67 -5.79 0.24 13.27
CA PHE A 67 -6.86 0.64 14.20
C PHE A 67 -8.27 0.70 13.57
N ARG A 68 -8.39 0.59 12.24
CA ARG A 68 -9.66 0.57 11.48
C ARG A 68 -9.99 -0.81 10.90
N ASN A 69 -9.39 -1.87 11.44
CA ASN A 69 -9.49 -3.24 10.94
C ASN A 69 -8.92 -3.45 9.53
N ALA A 70 -8.06 -2.55 9.02
CA ALA A 70 -7.24 -2.88 7.86
C ALA A 70 -6.30 -4.03 8.25
N ASP A 71 -6.17 -5.03 7.38
CA ASP A 71 -5.42 -6.25 7.67
C ASP A 71 -4.44 -6.52 6.55
N VAL A 72 -3.16 -6.22 6.82
CA VAL A 72 -2.07 -6.40 5.84
C VAL A 72 -1.95 -7.84 5.35
N ARG A 73 -2.48 -8.82 6.09
CA ARG A 73 -2.55 -10.22 5.65
C ARG A 73 -3.42 -10.39 4.42
N VAL A 74 -4.51 -9.61 4.29
CA VAL A 74 -5.36 -9.61 3.09
C VAL A 74 -4.56 -9.19 1.87
N PHE A 75 -3.66 -8.20 2.01
CA PHE A 75 -2.74 -7.82 0.95
C PHE A 75 -1.84 -8.99 0.55
N GLN A 76 -1.25 -9.70 1.53
CA GLN A 76 -0.37 -10.84 1.26
C GLN A 76 -1.12 -12.02 0.64
N ASP A 77 -2.33 -12.32 1.10
CA ASP A 77 -3.17 -13.40 0.57
C ASP A 77 -3.57 -13.14 -0.88
N VAL A 78 -3.96 -11.91 -1.21
CA VAL A 78 -4.30 -11.51 -2.59
C VAL A 78 -3.06 -11.52 -3.48
N LYS A 79 -1.92 -11.02 -2.98
CA LYS A 79 -0.63 -11.10 -3.67
C LYS A 79 -0.26 -12.55 -4.00
N ALA A 80 -0.44 -13.47 -3.05
CA ALA A 80 -0.18 -14.90 -3.26
C ALA A 80 -1.16 -15.54 -4.25
N LEU A 81 -2.45 -15.21 -4.15
CA LEU A 81 -3.50 -15.67 -5.07
C LEU A 81 -3.19 -15.27 -6.52
N PHE A 82 -2.75 -14.02 -6.73
CA PHE A 82 -2.43 -13.47 -8.05
C PHE A 82 -1.09 -14.00 -8.58
N ALA A 83 -0.15 -14.38 -7.69
CA ALA A 83 1.07 -15.05 -8.11
C ALA A 83 0.83 -16.50 -8.56
N ALA A 84 -0.13 -17.19 -7.92
CA ALA A 84 -0.47 -18.58 -8.23
C ALA A 84 -1.23 -18.72 -9.56
N GLY A 85 -1.91 -17.67 -10.02
CA GLY A 85 -2.59 -17.64 -11.31
C GLY A 85 -1.71 -17.01 -12.41
N SER A 86 -0.86 -17.78 -13.10
CA SER A 86 -0.20 -17.31 -14.34
C SER A 86 0.33 -18.47 -15.20
N PRO A 87 0.39 -18.42 -16.55
CA PRO A 87 -0.31 -17.60 -17.55
C PRO A 87 -1.08 -18.46 -18.59
N SER A 88 -2.29 -18.07 -18.98
CA SER A 88 -2.77 -18.39 -20.34
C SER A 88 -2.33 -17.27 -21.28
N THR A 89 -1.19 -17.49 -21.96
CA THR A 89 -0.76 -16.76 -23.17
C THR A 89 -0.63 -15.22 -23.07
N ASP A 90 0.62 -14.76 -23.10
CA ASP A 90 1.06 -13.44 -23.59
C ASP A 90 0.61 -12.13 -22.92
N SER A 91 -0.04 -12.12 -21.74
CA SER A 91 -0.68 -10.85 -21.31
C SER A 91 -0.54 -10.33 -19.87
N TYR A 92 -0.11 -11.09 -18.86
CA TYR A 92 -0.01 -10.53 -17.50
C TYR A 92 1.16 -11.11 -16.67
N GLU A 93 2.12 -10.26 -16.32
CA GLU A 93 3.07 -10.50 -15.23
C GLU A 93 2.31 -10.36 -13.91
N GLY A 94 2.23 -11.41 -13.09
CA GLY A 94 1.41 -11.45 -11.88
C GLY A 94 1.63 -10.25 -10.92
N ASN A 95 2.59 -10.37 -10.00
CA ASN A 95 2.92 -9.25 -9.11
C ASN A 95 4.05 -8.41 -9.69
N ILE A 96 3.79 -7.13 -9.91
CA ILE A 96 4.80 -6.16 -10.37
C ILE A 96 5.28 -5.35 -9.15
N LEU A 97 6.58 -5.39 -8.87
CA LEU A 97 7.21 -4.57 -7.83
C LEU A 97 7.74 -3.27 -8.46
N LEU A 98 7.29 -2.13 -7.95
CA LEU A 98 7.77 -0.81 -8.36
C LEU A 98 8.67 -0.23 -7.27
N THR A 99 9.98 -0.17 -7.53
CA THR A 99 10.97 0.42 -6.62
C THR A 99 11.32 1.85 -6.98
N ASP A 100 10.98 2.31 -8.17
CA ASP A 100 11.32 3.65 -8.66
C ASP A 100 10.42 4.73 -8.04
N SER A 101 11.05 5.69 -7.36
CA SER A 101 10.43 6.90 -6.84
C SER A 101 10.77 8.12 -7.71
N PHE A 102 9.74 8.72 -8.28
CA PHE A 102 9.81 10.02 -8.96
C PHE A 102 9.51 11.19 -8.03
N ARG A 103 9.17 10.91 -6.75
CA ARG A 103 8.80 11.91 -5.76
C ARG A 103 9.99 12.36 -4.93
N PHE A 104 10.78 11.40 -4.43
CA PHE A 104 11.86 11.70 -3.49
C PHE A 104 13.06 12.36 -4.17
N LEU A 105 13.71 13.25 -3.42
CA LEU A 105 15.04 13.74 -3.76
C LEU A 105 16.09 12.72 -3.30
N PRO A 106 17.26 12.61 -3.97
CA PRO A 106 18.24 11.58 -3.67
C PRO A 106 18.68 11.48 -2.19
N ALA A 107 18.94 12.60 -1.52
CA ALA A 107 19.36 12.62 -0.12
C ALA A 107 18.24 12.18 0.83
N VAL A 108 17.00 12.61 0.54
CA VAL A 108 15.80 12.19 1.29
C VAL A 108 15.58 10.70 1.15
N ASN A 109 15.64 10.17 -0.08
CA ASN A 109 15.44 8.74 -0.34
C ASN A 109 16.49 7.89 0.36
N LYS A 110 17.78 8.27 0.28
CA LYS A 110 18.87 7.57 0.99
C LYS A 110 18.64 7.54 2.50
N PHE A 111 18.21 8.65 3.08
CA PHE A 111 17.91 8.72 4.51
C PHE A 111 16.72 7.83 4.88
N VAL A 112 15.63 7.85 4.11
CA VAL A 112 14.45 7.00 4.32
C VAL A 112 14.85 5.52 4.22
N ASN A 113 15.58 5.11 3.18
CA ASN A 113 16.05 3.73 3.04
C ASN A 113 16.95 3.31 4.22
N PHE A 114 17.89 4.17 4.62
CA PHE A 114 18.76 3.92 5.77
C PHE A 114 17.97 3.71 7.06
N LEU A 115 17.01 4.59 7.34
CA LEU A 115 16.22 4.55 8.57
C LEU A 115 15.29 3.33 8.60
N PHE A 116 14.49 3.13 7.55
CA PHE A 116 13.42 2.14 7.59
C PHE A 116 13.92 0.71 7.42
N ARG A 117 15.08 0.48 6.79
CA ARG A 117 15.71 -0.84 6.79
C ARG A 117 16.07 -1.34 8.20
N GLN A 118 16.23 -0.43 9.17
CA GLN A 118 16.53 -0.76 10.56
C GLN A 118 15.28 -0.94 11.42
N ILE A 119 14.14 -0.37 11.00
CA ILE A 119 12.91 -0.29 11.80
C ILE A 119 11.84 -1.25 11.30
N LEU A 120 11.67 -1.40 9.98
CA LEU A 120 10.65 -2.25 9.37
C LEU A 120 11.13 -3.70 9.24
N GLY A 121 10.17 -4.60 9.45
CA GLY A 121 10.37 -5.93 10.01
C GLY A 121 11.18 -6.92 9.19
N SER A 122 11.70 -7.92 9.90
CA SER A 122 12.47 -9.05 9.39
C SER A 122 12.09 -10.38 10.06
N ASP A 123 11.03 -10.39 10.89
CA ASP A 123 10.56 -11.59 11.58
C ASP A 123 9.57 -12.38 10.72
N PRO A 124 9.95 -13.54 10.17
CA PRO A 124 9.07 -14.34 9.34
C PRO A 124 7.92 -15.00 10.13
N ALA A 125 8.00 -15.02 11.46
CA ALA A 125 6.97 -15.61 12.31
C ALA A 125 5.82 -14.63 12.61
N ASN A 126 6.02 -13.32 12.40
CA ASN A 126 4.96 -12.33 12.56
C ASN A 126 4.24 -12.08 11.22
N PRO A 127 3.00 -12.55 11.04
CA PRO A 127 2.25 -12.35 9.78
C PRO A 127 1.85 -10.88 9.53
N PHE A 128 2.06 -10.00 10.51
CA PHE A 128 1.83 -8.56 10.39
C PHE A 128 3.10 -7.77 10.08
N ASP A 129 4.28 -8.41 10.12
CA ASP A 129 5.53 -7.76 9.74
C ASP A 129 5.61 -7.56 8.23
N VAL A 130 5.99 -6.36 7.82
CA VAL A 130 6.20 -6.00 6.42
C VAL A 130 7.68 -5.69 6.21
N PRO A 131 8.39 -6.44 5.35
CA PRO A 131 9.78 -6.13 5.05
C PRO A 131 9.91 -4.81 4.29
N TYR A 132 11.02 -4.13 4.51
CA TYR A 132 11.32 -2.91 3.79
C TYR A 132 11.91 -3.20 2.41
N ASP A 133 11.16 -2.85 1.36
CA ASP A 133 11.66 -2.76 0.00
C ASP A 133 12.26 -1.37 -0.25
N GLU A 134 13.55 -1.32 -0.57
CA GLU A 134 14.26 -0.06 -0.84
C GLU A 134 13.74 0.62 -2.12
N LEU A 135 13.63 1.94 -2.07
CA LEU A 135 13.23 2.75 -3.23
C LEU A 135 14.45 3.33 -3.94
N GLU A 136 14.37 3.47 -5.26
CA GLU A 136 15.37 4.12 -6.10
C GLU A 136 14.88 5.49 -6.58
N THR A 137 15.71 6.52 -6.51
CA THR A 137 15.30 7.85 -7.01
C THR A 137 15.47 7.92 -8.52
N ARG A 138 14.37 8.16 -9.24
CA ARG A 138 14.35 8.41 -10.70
C ARG A 138 13.98 9.85 -11.07
N ARG A 139 13.80 10.71 -10.08
CA ARG A 139 13.49 12.12 -10.29
C ARG A 139 14.70 12.87 -10.84
N GLU A 140 14.58 13.46 -12.03
CA GLU A 140 15.60 14.35 -12.58
C GLU A 140 15.54 15.73 -11.90
N VAL A 141 16.58 16.09 -11.14
CA VAL A 141 16.67 17.34 -10.39
C VAL A 141 18.11 17.85 -10.34
N SER A 142 18.29 19.17 -10.22
CA SER A 142 19.60 19.80 -10.10
C SER A 142 20.23 19.70 -8.69
N GLY A 143 19.48 19.26 -7.68
CA GLY A 143 19.94 19.21 -6.29
C GLY A 143 19.53 17.92 -5.57
N ALA A 144 20.40 17.44 -4.66
CA ALA A 144 20.17 16.20 -3.93
C ALA A 144 19.11 16.31 -2.82
N GLY A 145 18.74 17.53 -2.40
CA GLY A 145 17.96 17.76 -1.17
C GLY A 145 18.80 17.56 0.09
N TYR A 146 18.21 17.77 1.25
CA TYR A 146 18.84 17.52 2.56
C TYR A 146 17.80 17.09 3.59
N ILE A 147 18.28 16.54 4.71
CA ILE A 147 17.49 16.21 5.88
C ILE A 147 18.11 16.94 7.06
N GLU A 148 17.27 17.62 7.84
CA GLU A 148 17.65 18.21 9.13
C GLU A 148 16.89 17.45 10.21
N VAL A 149 17.60 16.89 11.18
CA VAL A 149 17.02 16.18 12.33
C VAL A 149 17.24 17.03 13.58
N ALA A 150 16.15 17.56 14.13
CA ALA A 150 16.18 18.30 15.39
C ALA A 150 15.72 17.38 16.53
N PHE A 151 16.55 17.22 17.57
CA PHE A 151 16.18 16.50 18.78
C PHE A 151 15.67 17.51 19.81
N LEU A 152 14.43 17.32 20.27
CA LEU A 152 13.86 18.08 21.38
C LEU A 152 14.22 17.35 22.68
N GLY A 153 15.06 17.96 23.51
CA GLY A 153 15.51 17.36 24.78
C GLY A 153 14.79 17.96 25.99
N GLY A 154 14.30 17.11 26.91
CA GLY A 154 13.93 17.47 28.29
C GLY A 154 12.67 18.34 28.45
N GLU A 155 12.23 18.51 29.71
CA GLU A 155 10.97 19.19 30.08
C GLU A 155 10.76 20.56 29.44
N LYS A 156 9.51 20.82 29.03
CA LYS A 156 9.10 22.04 28.34
C LYS A 156 9.52 23.30 29.11
N THR A 157 10.53 24.01 28.62
CA THR A 157 10.90 25.34 29.12
C THR A 157 10.42 26.42 28.15
N ALA A 158 10.33 27.67 28.61
CA ALA A 158 9.87 28.80 27.79
C ALA A 158 10.71 29.05 26.51
N ALA A 159 11.89 28.43 26.40
CA ALA A 159 12.74 28.41 25.20
C ALA A 159 12.15 27.58 24.04
N ASP A 160 11.25 26.62 24.32
CA ASP A 160 10.66 25.72 23.30
C ASP A 160 9.77 26.44 22.29
N ARG A 161 9.14 27.55 22.68
CA ARG A 161 8.35 28.37 21.72
C ARG A 161 9.22 28.94 20.61
N SER A 162 10.53 29.09 20.82
CA SER A 162 11.47 29.56 19.80
C SER A 162 11.93 28.44 18.87
N GLN A 163 12.03 27.19 19.36
CA GLN A 163 12.31 26.01 18.53
C GLN A 163 11.10 25.63 17.67
N GLU A 164 9.88 25.65 18.22
CA GLU A 164 8.65 25.44 17.45
C GLU A 164 8.51 26.50 16.33
N ALA A 165 8.85 27.76 16.62
CA ALA A 165 8.85 28.84 15.63
C ALA A 165 9.97 28.71 14.58
N TYR A 166 11.12 28.12 14.93
CA TYR A 166 12.20 27.81 13.98
C TYR A 166 11.76 26.69 13.02
N ILE A 167 11.24 25.57 13.54
CA ILE A 167 10.72 24.46 12.74
C ILE A 167 9.61 24.95 11.79
N ALA A 168 8.68 25.77 12.28
CA ALA A 168 7.60 26.34 11.46
C ALA A 168 8.10 27.31 10.37
N ARG A 169 9.28 27.91 10.53
CA ARG A 169 9.90 28.78 9.51
C ARG A 169 10.72 28.02 8.48
N THR A 170 11.36 26.92 8.88
CA THR A 170 12.23 26.11 8.03
C THR A 170 11.46 25.18 7.09
N ILE A 171 10.20 24.83 7.40
CA ILE A 171 9.35 23.94 6.58
C ILE A 171 8.62 24.66 5.40
N ARG A 172 8.88 25.95 5.15
CA ARG A 172 8.25 26.69 4.04
C ARG A 172 8.96 26.53 2.69
#